data_AF-A0A4Q1CDW4-F1
#
_entry.id   AF-A0A4Q1CDW4-F1
#
_cell.length_a   1.000
_cell.length_b   1.000
_cell.length_c   1.000
_cell.angle_alpha   90.00
_cell.angle_beta   90.00
_cell.angle_gamma   90.00
#
_symmetry.space_group_name_H-M   'P 1'
#
loop_
_entity.id
_entity.type
_entity.pdbx_description
1 polymer ?
#
loop_
_entity_poly.entity_id
_entity_poly.type
_entity_poly.pdbx_seq_one_letter_code
_entity_poly.pdbx_strand_id
1 'polypeptide(L)'
;MYKQLTASYGSVCPNCGGHISLPSLADNGGPYDAILDQLAADLWERKVKTGTIPKELFEQTSKDILKTIDEGLGGKAFDITDGRNTLKAYYQQNLSAFSAAKSYTEMLHMRSLMADAADFTDFRNKCLDAGIQFNQTWLKTEYETFTAAAQMGKQYDDFVKNGIDVLEFTTVGDDRVRPAHAELDGLTFRIDAPYVKQIWPPLDWACRCHLIPGIDAKITDDATAGRMVKDAVRNPLFKQHAGIDKVVVSNDHPYFNAAPKELTATKNYGLPSVKHQYNQNSFPARIEMASEQEYRAWWKDQVNIERSDNFVLKDKTGVHILFDSPETPGNNKAITSYFKEHILKNSNEERWMYAANLTEIITKPDELWSVRRSGNKIARHYIKYYNDAPILVMVEDKEGVMTAQTMYELTEERATEFRRGELLYINR
;
A
#
# COMPACT_ATOMS: atom_id res chain seq x y z
N MET A 1 20.91 12.25 -5.55
CA MET A 1 19.82 11.55 -4.84
C MET A 1 19.75 11.95 -3.37
N TYR A 2 20.71 11.61 -2.50
CA TYR A 2 20.65 11.95 -1.07
C TYR A 2 20.40 13.46 -0.80
N LYS A 3 21.14 14.35 -1.46
CA LYS A 3 20.89 15.81 -1.38
C LYS A 3 19.46 16.23 -1.76
N GLN A 4 18.87 15.57 -2.77
CA GLN A 4 17.49 15.84 -3.20
C GLN A 4 16.49 15.39 -2.14
N LEU A 5 16.75 14.26 -1.45
CA LEU A 5 15.94 13.80 -0.32
C LEU A 5 16.06 14.75 0.87
N THR A 6 17.27 15.14 1.27
CA THR A 6 17.47 16.13 2.32
C THR A 6 16.72 17.43 2.03
N ALA A 7 16.74 17.89 0.77
CA ALA A 7 15.95 19.06 0.36
C ALA A 7 14.44 18.80 0.41
N SER A 8 13.98 17.58 0.08
CA SER A 8 12.56 17.23 0.07
C SER A 8 11.96 17.17 1.47
N TYR A 9 12.70 16.69 2.47
CA TYR A 9 12.28 16.67 3.88
C TYR A 9 12.69 17.92 4.66
N GLY A 10 13.57 18.74 4.09
CA GLY A 10 14.08 19.97 4.69
C GLY A 10 13.05 21.08 4.65
N SER A 11 12.05 21.04 5.55
CA SER A 11 11.26 22.22 5.87
C SER A 11 12.01 23.02 6.94
N VAL A 12 12.90 23.90 6.50
CA VAL A 12 13.49 24.89 7.41
C VAL A 12 12.39 25.91 7.70
N CYS A 13 11.90 25.96 8.95
CA CYS A 13 11.03 27.05 9.37
C CYS A 13 11.79 28.38 9.16
N PRO A 14 11.27 29.32 8.35
CA PRO A 14 11.96 30.58 8.08
C PRO A 14 12.15 31.44 9.34
N ASN A 15 11.38 31.16 10.40
CA ASN A 15 11.36 31.94 11.63
C ASN A 15 12.23 31.33 12.75
N CYS A 16 12.37 30.00 12.81
CA CYS A 16 13.14 29.31 13.87
C CYS A 16 14.25 28.37 13.37
N GLY A 17 14.53 28.35 12.06
CA GLY A 17 15.61 27.55 11.49
C GLY A 17 15.37 26.04 11.49
N GLY A 18 14.15 25.58 11.83
CA GLY A 18 13.78 24.16 11.80
C GLY A 18 14.20 23.35 13.03
N HIS A 19 14.55 23.98 14.15
CA HIS A 19 14.77 23.24 15.40
C HIS A 19 13.44 22.76 16.00
N ILE A 20 13.07 21.52 15.66
CA ILE A 20 12.12 20.76 16.46
C ILE A 20 12.96 20.00 17.49
N SER A 21 12.75 20.28 18.79
CA SER A 21 13.10 19.32 19.84
C SER A 21 12.31 18.06 19.55
N LEU A 22 12.99 17.01 19.10
CA LEU A 22 12.38 15.74 18.76
C LEU A 22 11.98 15.05 20.07
N PRO A 23 10.68 14.79 20.35
CA PRO A 23 10.34 13.77 21.32
C PRO A 23 10.92 12.44 20.80
N SER A 24 11.71 11.80 21.68
CA SER A 24 12.46 10.56 21.49
C SER A 24 11.56 9.47 20.91
N LEU A 25 11.78 9.11 19.64
CA LEU A 25 11.64 7.71 19.25
C LEU A 25 12.84 7.04 19.92
N ALA A 26 12.60 6.22 20.94
CA ALA A 26 13.60 5.67 21.86
C ALA A 26 15.05 5.68 21.31
N ASP A 27 15.93 6.43 21.99
CA ASP A 27 17.37 6.64 21.69
C ASP A 27 18.24 5.36 21.78
N ASN A 28 17.68 4.19 21.52
CA ASN A 28 18.39 2.91 21.51
C ASN A 28 18.21 2.27 20.13
N GLY A 29 19.08 2.66 19.18
CA GLY A 29 19.31 2.02 17.87
C GLY A 29 18.45 0.79 17.59
N GLY A 30 17.19 1.00 17.18
CA GLY A 30 16.13 -0.01 17.17
C GLY A 30 16.42 -1.21 16.25
N PRO A 31 15.40 -1.97 15.79
CA PRO A 31 15.65 -3.13 14.92
C PRO A 31 16.47 -2.79 13.65
N TYR A 32 16.49 -1.51 13.25
CA TYR A 32 17.28 -1.00 12.14
C TYR A 32 18.79 -1.12 12.31
N ASP A 33 19.37 -0.88 13.48
CA ASP A 33 20.84 -0.86 13.63
C ASP A 33 21.45 -2.22 13.29
N ALA A 34 20.87 -3.30 13.81
CA ALA A 34 21.30 -4.66 13.49
C ALA A 34 21.12 -5.02 12.00
N ILE A 35 20.03 -4.53 11.39
CA ILE A 35 19.76 -4.73 9.95
C ILE A 35 20.78 -3.98 9.11
N LEU A 36 21.09 -2.73 9.45
CA LEU A 36 22.04 -1.89 8.74
C LEU A 36 23.47 -2.37 8.92
N ASP A 37 23.81 -2.90 10.10
CA ASP A 37 25.11 -3.53 10.36
C ASP A 37 25.33 -4.73 9.43
N GLN A 38 24.34 -5.64 9.37
CA GLN A 38 24.41 -6.79 8.47
C GLN A 38 24.45 -6.35 7.00
N LEU A 39 23.65 -5.35 6.61
CA LEU A 39 23.64 -4.84 5.24
C LEU A 39 24.99 -4.17 4.88
N ALA A 40 25.63 -3.48 5.82
CA ALA A 40 26.98 -2.94 5.63
C ALA A 40 27.99 -4.08 5.39
N ALA A 41 27.96 -5.15 6.18
CA ALA A 41 28.81 -6.32 5.94
C ALA A 41 28.58 -6.92 4.55
N ASP A 42 27.32 -7.11 4.15
CA ASP A 42 26.98 -7.69 2.84
C ASP A 42 27.38 -6.80 1.66
N LEU A 43 27.31 -5.47 1.81
CA LEU A 43 27.79 -4.52 0.82
C LEU A 43 29.32 -4.54 0.72
N TRP A 44 30.01 -4.55 1.87
CA TRP A 44 31.47 -4.59 1.93
C TRP A 44 32.04 -5.86 1.27
N GLU A 45 31.40 -7.00 1.54
CA GLU A 45 31.75 -8.31 0.97
C GLU A 45 31.21 -8.53 -0.45
N ARG A 46 30.54 -7.52 -1.05
CA ARG A 46 29.97 -7.56 -2.41
C ARG A 46 28.96 -8.70 -2.64
N LYS A 47 28.21 -9.07 -1.60
CA LYS A 47 27.14 -10.09 -1.67
C LYS A 47 25.86 -9.56 -2.30
N VAL A 48 25.63 -8.24 -2.25
CA VAL A 48 24.39 -7.62 -2.72
C VAL A 48 24.39 -7.41 -4.24
N LYS A 49 23.51 -8.13 -4.94
CA LYS A 49 23.36 -8.03 -6.41
C LYS A 49 22.69 -6.72 -6.83
N THR A 50 22.96 -6.29 -8.06
CA THR A 50 22.34 -5.09 -8.64
C THR A 50 20.83 -5.28 -8.80
N GLY A 51 20.07 -4.29 -8.31
CA GLY A 51 18.60 -4.28 -8.41
C GLY A 51 17.88 -5.03 -7.28
N THR A 52 18.62 -5.70 -6.39
CA THR A 52 18.07 -6.32 -5.18
C THR A 52 17.68 -5.26 -4.16
N ILE A 53 16.51 -5.44 -3.55
CA ILE A 53 16.04 -4.67 -2.40
C ILE A 53 16.54 -5.40 -1.15
N PRO A 54 17.18 -4.70 -0.19
CA PRO A 54 17.61 -5.32 1.06
C PRO A 54 16.37 -5.81 1.84
N LYS A 55 16.25 -7.13 1.96
CA LYS A 55 15.04 -7.82 2.37
C LYS A 55 14.62 -7.47 3.81
N GLU A 56 15.53 -7.60 4.76
CA GLU A 56 15.28 -7.33 6.17
C GLU A 56 14.96 -5.84 6.41
N LEU A 57 15.64 -4.94 5.69
CA LEU A 57 15.36 -3.50 5.73
C LEU A 57 13.98 -3.17 5.14
N PHE A 58 13.62 -3.80 4.02
CA PHE A 58 12.30 -3.65 3.41
C PHE A 58 11.18 -4.15 4.33
N GLU A 59 11.36 -5.29 4.98
CA GLU A 59 10.37 -5.85 5.91
C GLU A 59 10.17 -4.96 7.12
N GLN A 60 11.25 -4.49 7.74
CA GLN A 60 11.15 -3.59 8.89
C GLN A 60 10.54 -2.24 8.49
N THR A 61 10.95 -1.68 7.34
CA THR A 61 10.38 -0.44 6.80
C THR A 61 8.88 -0.59 6.52
N SER A 62 8.48 -1.67 5.84
CA SER A 62 7.07 -1.96 5.55
C SER A 62 6.27 -2.15 6.83
N LYS A 63 6.82 -2.87 7.82
CA LYS A 63 6.17 -3.09 9.12
C LYS A 63 5.87 -1.77 9.84
N ASP A 64 6.76 -0.79 9.79
CA ASP A 64 6.55 0.49 10.46
C ASP A 64 5.65 1.42 9.65
N ILE A 65 5.86 1.52 8.33
CA ILE A 65 5.06 2.39 7.46
C ILE A 65 3.61 1.90 7.33
N LEU A 66 3.36 0.59 7.20
CA LEU A 66 1.99 0.08 7.00
C LEU A 66 1.09 0.27 8.23
N LYS A 67 1.65 0.52 9.43
CA LYS A 67 0.86 0.88 10.63
C LYS A 67 0.08 2.18 10.45
N THR A 68 0.63 3.13 9.68
CA THR A 68 -0.02 4.43 9.39
C THR A 68 -1.39 4.26 8.73
N ILE A 69 -1.59 3.17 7.99
CA ILE A 69 -2.87 2.83 7.36
C ILE A 69 -3.92 2.51 8.42
N ASP A 70 -3.58 1.64 9.37
CA ASP A 70 -4.50 1.18 10.41
C ASP A 70 -4.88 2.34 11.34
N GLU A 71 -3.91 3.15 11.72
CA GLU A 71 -4.13 4.35 12.53
C GLU A 71 -4.95 5.39 11.79
N GLY A 72 -4.63 5.65 10.52
CA GLY A 72 -5.31 6.68 9.75
C GLY A 72 -6.74 6.32 9.36
N LEU A 73 -7.00 5.05 9.03
CA LEU A 73 -8.36 4.56 8.77
C LEU A 73 -9.16 4.30 10.06
N GLY A 74 -8.49 4.31 11.22
CA GLY A 74 -9.10 4.10 12.53
C GLY A 74 -9.52 2.65 12.78
N GLY A 75 -8.75 1.67 12.31
CA GLY A 75 -9.04 0.25 12.46
C GLY A 75 -8.14 -0.65 11.61
N LYS A 76 -8.07 -1.93 11.97
CA LYS A 76 -7.24 -2.93 11.27
C LYS A 76 -7.98 -3.73 10.19
N ALA A 77 -9.31 -3.72 10.25
CA ALA A 77 -10.19 -4.41 9.32
C ALA A 77 -11.54 -3.69 9.29
N PHE A 78 -12.19 -3.73 8.15
CA PHE A 78 -13.46 -3.04 7.89
C PHE A 78 -14.39 -3.96 7.10
N ASP A 79 -15.70 -3.87 7.31
CA ASP A 79 -16.67 -4.68 6.59
C ASP A 79 -16.54 -4.52 5.06
N ILE A 80 -17.00 -5.53 4.31
CA ILE A 80 -16.86 -5.54 2.84
C ILE A 80 -17.55 -4.36 2.16
N THR A 81 -18.60 -3.81 2.76
CA THR A 81 -19.36 -2.64 2.29
C THR A 81 -18.82 -1.31 2.80
N ASP A 82 -17.81 -1.33 3.67
CA ASP A 82 -17.14 -0.13 4.16
C ASP A 82 -16.03 0.27 3.17
N GLY A 83 -16.10 1.49 2.62
CA GLY A 83 -15.12 2.00 1.64
C GLY A 83 -13.67 1.93 2.13
N ARG A 84 -13.46 1.98 3.46
CA ARG A 84 -12.14 1.82 4.10
C ARG A 84 -11.50 0.46 3.81
N ASN A 85 -12.28 -0.60 3.58
CA ASN A 85 -11.75 -1.91 3.22
C ASN A 85 -10.97 -1.85 1.90
N THR A 86 -11.54 -1.18 0.90
CA THR A 86 -10.88 -1.00 -0.40
C THR A 86 -9.77 0.04 -0.31
N LEU A 87 -9.96 1.18 0.37
CA LEU A 87 -8.87 2.15 0.59
C LEU A 87 -7.65 1.50 1.25
N LYS A 88 -7.85 0.68 2.29
CA LYS A 88 -6.78 -0.11 2.93
C LYS A 88 -6.01 -0.93 1.90
N ALA A 89 -6.71 -1.56 0.95
CA ALA A 89 -6.07 -2.38 -0.05
C ALA A 89 -5.15 -1.58 -1.00
N TYR A 90 -5.58 -0.38 -1.39
CA TYR A 90 -4.81 0.57 -2.21
C TYR A 90 -3.63 1.17 -1.45
N TYR A 91 -3.84 1.56 -0.20
CA TYR A 91 -2.78 2.13 0.63
C TYR A 91 -1.70 1.11 0.94
N GLN A 92 -2.06 -0.16 1.17
CA GLN A 92 -1.08 -1.23 1.33
C GLN A 92 -0.21 -1.39 0.08
N GLN A 93 -0.81 -1.35 -1.12
CA GLN A 93 -0.03 -1.37 -2.37
C GLN A 93 0.90 -0.15 -2.49
N ASN A 94 0.37 1.06 -2.29
CA ASN A 94 1.13 2.30 -2.45
C ASN A 94 2.28 2.42 -1.44
N LEU A 95 2.03 2.10 -0.17
CA LEU A 95 3.02 2.20 0.89
C LEU A 95 4.03 1.04 0.88
N SER A 96 3.67 -0.14 0.38
CA SER A 96 4.64 -1.20 0.10
C SER A 96 5.58 -0.83 -1.05
N ALA A 97 5.08 -0.18 -2.10
CA ALA A 97 5.93 0.36 -3.17
C ALA A 97 6.90 1.43 -2.63
N PHE A 98 6.41 2.34 -1.79
CA PHE A 98 7.23 3.34 -1.12
C PHE A 98 8.31 2.69 -0.24
N SER A 99 7.94 1.68 0.55
CA SER A 99 8.87 0.96 1.44
C SER A 99 9.98 0.29 0.65
N ALA A 100 9.65 -0.37 -0.46
CA ALA A 100 10.62 -0.96 -1.38
C ALA A 100 11.58 0.09 -1.96
N ALA A 101 11.04 1.22 -2.42
CA ALA A 101 11.82 2.31 -2.99
C ALA A 101 12.75 2.99 -1.96
N LYS A 102 12.25 3.18 -0.73
CA LYS A 102 13.02 3.73 0.40
C LYS A 102 14.18 2.82 0.75
N SER A 103 13.93 1.53 1.01
CA SER A 103 14.98 0.58 1.38
C SER A 103 16.03 0.39 0.28
N TYR A 104 15.61 0.42 -0.99
CA TYR A 104 16.56 0.40 -2.11
C TYR A 104 17.42 1.67 -2.18
N THR A 105 16.80 2.84 -1.99
CA THR A 105 17.49 4.13 -2.01
C THR A 105 18.49 4.25 -0.86
N GLU A 106 18.11 3.79 0.33
CA GLU A 106 18.98 3.74 1.51
C GLU A 106 20.20 2.85 1.25
N MET A 107 20.00 1.63 0.74
CA MET A 107 21.10 0.74 0.35
C MET A 107 22.03 1.37 -0.68
N LEU A 108 21.49 2.07 -1.69
CA LEU A 108 22.32 2.78 -2.67
C LEU A 108 23.12 3.92 -2.03
N HIS A 109 22.53 4.63 -1.07
CA HIS A 109 23.26 5.65 -0.33
C HIS A 109 24.36 5.03 0.52
N MET A 110 24.08 3.96 1.28
CA MET A 110 25.10 3.19 2.01
C MET A 110 26.22 2.76 1.08
N ARG A 111 25.91 2.13 -0.05
CA ARG A 111 26.93 1.74 -1.04
C ARG A 111 27.80 2.91 -1.50
N SER A 112 27.23 4.11 -1.66
CA SER A 112 28.00 5.29 -2.06
C SER A 112 29.02 5.73 -1.00
N LEU A 113 28.75 5.48 0.29
CA LEU A 113 29.65 5.82 1.40
C LEU A 113 30.92 4.95 1.42
N MET A 114 30.94 3.80 0.72
CA MET A 114 32.12 2.95 0.61
C MET A 114 33.31 3.67 -0.06
N ALA A 115 33.04 4.59 -0.99
CA ALA A 115 34.09 5.30 -1.74
C ALA A 115 34.94 6.21 -0.84
N ASP A 116 34.33 6.73 0.24
CA ASP A 116 34.94 7.67 1.17
C ASP A 116 35.35 6.99 2.49
N ALA A 117 35.23 5.67 2.60
CA ALA A 117 35.52 4.93 3.83
C ALA A 117 36.97 4.43 3.90
N ALA A 118 37.63 4.62 5.05
CA ALA A 118 39.01 4.18 5.24
C ALA A 118 39.14 2.66 5.42
N ASP A 119 38.22 2.08 6.17
CA ASP A 119 38.12 0.64 6.44
C ASP A 119 36.65 0.24 6.68
N PHE A 120 36.42 -1.04 6.99
CA PHE A 120 35.08 -1.54 7.26
C PHE A 120 34.43 -0.88 8.48
N THR A 121 35.20 -0.55 9.52
CA THR A 121 34.66 0.05 10.75
C THR A 121 34.13 1.45 10.46
N ASP A 122 34.90 2.27 9.73
CA ASP A 122 34.48 3.59 9.27
C ASP A 122 33.26 3.50 8.34
N PHE A 123 33.26 2.56 7.39
CA PHE A 123 32.12 2.32 6.51
C PHE A 123 30.83 1.95 7.27
N ARG A 124 30.94 1.01 8.22
CA ARG A 124 29.85 0.55 9.08
C ARG A 124 29.27 1.73 9.87
N ASN A 125 30.11 2.53 10.51
CA ASN A 125 29.66 3.67 11.30
C ASN A 125 28.94 4.71 10.42
N LYS A 126 29.46 5.03 9.23
CA LYS A 126 28.79 5.90 8.26
C LYS A 126 27.41 5.36 7.84
N CYS A 127 27.27 4.05 7.70
CA CYS A 127 25.98 3.42 7.39
C CYS A 127 24.97 3.57 8.54
N LEU A 128 25.39 3.37 9.78
CA LEU A 128 24.54 3.56 10.96
C LEU A 128 24.11 5.03 11.11
N ASP A 129 25.03 5.96 10.90
CA ASP A 129 24.74 7.40 10.92
C ASP A 129 23.71 7.79 9.85
N ALA A 130 23.86 7.27 8.62
CA ALA A 130 22.87 7.45 7.56
C ALA A 130 21.50 6.85 7.95
N GLY A 131 21.51 5.72 8.65
CA GLY A 131 20.33 5.05 9.19
C GLY A 131 19.49 5.94 10.12
N ILE A 132 20.12 6.79 10.93
CA ILE A 132 19.40 7.74 11.81
C ILE A 132 18.53 8.68 10.96
N GLN A 133 19.09 9.20 9.87
CA GLN A 133 18.36 10.11 8.99
C GLN A 133 17.16 9.44 8.30
N PHE A 134 17.36 8.23 7.75
CA PHE A 134 16.32 7.49 7.04
C PHE A 134 15.25 6.91 7.98
N ASN A 135 15.67 6.25 9.05
CA ASN A 135 14.83 5.36 9.85
C ASN A 135 14.36 5.98 11.16
N GLN A 136 14.79 7.20 11.48
CA GLN A 136 14.26 7.96 12.62
C GLN A 136 13.70 9.31 12.16
N THR A 137 14.54 10.19 11.63
CA THR A 137 14.14 11.58 11.31
C THR A 137 13.12 11.64 10.18
N TRP A 138 13.43 11.06 9.01
CA TRP A 138 12.50 11.03 7.88
C TRP A 138 11.34 10.08 8.14
N LEU A 139 11.59 8.90 8.74
CA LEU A 139 10.52 7.95 9.07
C LEU A 139 9.45 8.57 9.96
N LYS A 140 9.81 9.38 10.96
CA LYS A 140 8.83 10.09 11.80
C LYS A 140 7.94 11.03 10.99
N THR A 141 8.56 11.84 10.13
CA THR A 141 7.85 12.80 9.28
C THR A 141 6.92 12.09 8.29
N GLU A 142 7.41 11.01 7.68
CA GLU A 142 6.64 10.13 6.81
C GLU A 142 5.46 9.52 7.57
N TYR A 143 5.68 9.00 8.76
CA TYR A 143 4.66 8.37 9.59
C TYR A 143 3.50 9.32 9.88
N GLU A 144 3.80 10.50 10.41
CA GLU A 144 2.81 11.54 10.71
C GLU A 144 2.02 11.95 9.45
N THR A 145 2.74 12.11 8.33
CA THR A 145 2.15 12.55 7.06
C THR A 145 1.26 11.47 6.43
N PHE A 146 1.69 10.21 6.43
CA PHE A 146 0.94 9.10 5.85
C PHE A 146 -0.29 8.76 6.67
N THR A 147 -0.20 8.85 8.00
CA THR A 147 -1.37 8.71 8.88
C THR A 147 -2.39 9.81 8.58
N ALA A 148 -1.97 11.07 8.45
CA ALA A 148 -2.86 12.18 8.10
C ALA A 148 -3.51 11.98 6.71
N ALA A 149 -2.73 11.59 5.70
CA ALA A 149 -3.27 11.29 4.37
C ALA A 149 -4.31 10.15 4.40
N ALA A 150 -4.07 9.08 5.15
CA ALA A 150 -5.03 8.00 5.30
C ALA A 150 -6.33 8.46 5.99
N GLN A 151 -6.23 9.31 7.04
CA GLN A 151 -7.39 9.94 7.69
C GLN A 151 -8.20 10.77 6.70
N MET A 152 -7.51 11.57 5.90
CA MET A 152 -8.14 12.46 4.92
C MET A 152 -8.81 11.70 3.77
N GLY A 153 -8.28 10.54 3.38
CA GLY A 153 -8.97 9.69 2.41
C GLY A 153 -10.22 9.03 2.97
N LYS A 154 -10.18 8.57 4.24
CA LYS A 154 -11.41 8.13 4.93
C LYS A 154 -12.44 9.27 5.02
N GLN A 155 -11.99 10.48 5.38
CA GLN A 155 -12.88 11.62 5.54
C GLN A 155 -13.60 11.98 4.24
N TYR A 156 -12.94 11.84 3.09
CA TYR A 156 -13.57 12.00 1.78
C TYR A 156 -14.75 11.03 1.59
N ASP A 157 -14.54 9.74 1.84
CA ASP A 157 -15.60 8.72 1.73
C ASP A 157 -16.75 9.05 2.69
N ASP A 158 -16.44 9.49 3.92
CA ASP A 158 -17.44 9.90 4.90
C ASP A 158 -18.26 11.11 4.41
N PHE A 159 -17.63 12.12 3.80
CA PHE A 159 -18.35 13.27 3.25
C PHE A 159 -19.26 12.87 2.08
N VAL A 160 -18.75 12.10 1.12
CA VAL A 160 -19.53 11.62 -0.04
C VAL A 160 -20.73 10.79 0.41
N LYS A 161 -20.51 9.85 1.35
CA LYS A 161 -21.58 8.97 1.86
C LYS A 161 -22.68 9.75 2.60
N ASN A 162 -22.31 10.81 3.30
CA ASN A 162 -23.25 11.64 4.06
C ASN A 162 -23.84 12.80 3.24
N GLY A 163 -23.53 12.90 1.93
CA GLY A 163 -24.06 13.95 1.06
C GLY A 163 -23.53 15.35 1.39
N ILE A 164 -22.35 15.45 1.99
CA ILE A 164 -21.70 16.73 2.31
C ILE A 164 -20.97 17.20 1.06
N ASP A 165 -21.49 18.25 0.42
CA ASP A 165 -21.00 18.77 -0.86
C ASP A 165 -20.27 20.11 -0.74
N VAL A 166 -20.33 20.77 0.42
CA VAL A 166 -19.60 22.01 0.73
C VAL A 166 -18.70 21.81 1.92
N LEU A 167 -17.43 22.20 1.77
CA LEU A 167 -16.36 22.01 2.73
C LEU A 167 -15.72 23.36 3.08
N GLU A 168 -15.28 23.50 4.32
CA GLU A 168 -14.44 24.61 4.79
C GLU A 168 -13.06 24.07 5.17
N PHE A 169 -12.01 24.73 4.68
CA PHE A 169 -10.63 24.43 5.05
C PHE A 169 -10.31 25.05 6.41
N THR A 170 -9.72 24.27 7.30
CA THR A 170 -9.33 24.75 8.63
C THR A 170 -7.94 24.26 9.02
N THR A 171 -7.25 25.09 9.79
CA THR A 171 -5.93 24.81 10.37
C THR A 171 -6.04 24.68 11.89
N VAL A 172 -5.03 24.10 12.52
CA VAL A 172 -4.92 24.07 13.99
C VAL A 172 -4.61 25.44 14.63
N GLY A 173 -4.33 26.46 13.82
CA GLY A 173 -4.16 27.85 14.27
C GLY A 173 -2.93 28.15 15.14
N ASP A 174 -1.98 27.22 15.29
CA ASP A 174 -0.75 27.44 16.06
C ASP A 174 0.41 27.97 15.21
N ASP A 175 1.50 28.40 15.87
CA ASP A 175 2.70 28.95 15.23
C ASP A 175 3.46 27.94 14.34
N ARG A 176 3.05 26.67 14.34
CA ARG A 176 3.60 25.61 13.48
C ARG A 176 2.80 25.44 12.19
N VAL A 177 1.66 26.11 12.03
CA VAL A 177 0.96 26.21 10.74
C VAL A 177 1.81 27.04 9.78
N ARG A 178 2.02 26.53 8.57
CA ARG A 178 2.76 27.27 7.55
C ARG A 178 1.96 28.52 7.17
N PRO A 179 2.57 29.71 7.05
CA PRO A 179 1.85 30.93 6.69
C PRO A 179 0.99 30.76 5.44
N ALA A 180 1.52 30.10 4.41
CA ALA A 180 0.80 29.83 3.17
C ALA A 180 -0.47 28.96 3.36
N HIS A 181 -0.53 28.10 4.38
CA HIS A 181 -1.72 27.32 4.71
C HIS A 181 -2.69 28.10 5.60
N ALA A 182 -2.19 29.00 6.46
CA ALA A 182 -3.03 29.87 7.29
C ALA A 182 -3.89 30.80 6.43
N GLU A 183 -3.40 31.22 5.25
CA GLU A 183 -4.18 31.99 4.27
C GLU A 183 -5.38 31.22 3.69
N LEU A 184 -5.41 29.88 3.83
CA LEU A 184 -6.54 29.05 3.40
C LEU A 184 -7.58 28.85 4.51
N ASP A 185 -7.30 29.28 5.75
CA ASP A 185 -8.20 29.08 6.89
C ASP A 185 -9.55 29.80 6.66
N GLY A 186 -10.65 29.06 6.76
CA GLY A 186 -12.00 29.54 6.46
C GLY A 186 -12.39 29.50 4.97
N LEU A 187 -11.50 29.09 4.07
CA LEU A 187 -11.82 28.95 2.65
C LEU A 187 -12.90 27.89 2.46
N THR A 188 -14.08 28.32 2.00
CA THR A 188 -15.23 27.43 1.75
C THR A 188 -15.39 27.14 0.26
N PHE A 189 -15.54 25.87 -0.11
CA PHE A 189 -15.60 25.41 -1.50
C PHE A 189 -16.45 24.15 -1.66
N ARG A 190 -16.89 23.87 -2.89
CA ARG A 190 -17.61 22.62 -3.19
C ARG A 190 -16.65 21.44 -3.33
N ILE A 191 -17.06 20.24 -2.91
CA ILE A 191 -16.26 19.01 -2.97
C ILE A 191 -15.89 18.60 -4.41
N ASP A 192 -16.62 19.09 -5.41
CA ASP A 192 -16.37 18.88 -6.84
C ASP A 192 -15.60 20.03 -7.52
N ALA A 193 -15.11 21.00 -6.75
CA ALA A 193 -14.35 22.14 -7.27
C ALA A 193 -13.08 21.68 -8.02
N PRO A 194 -12.66 22.38 -9.10
CA PRO A 194 -11.57 21.95 -9.97
C PRO A 194 -10.21 21.85 -9.29
N TYR A 195 -10.03 22.48 -8.14
CA TYR A 195 -8.80 22.46 -7.33
C TYR A 195 -8.88 21.53 -6.11
N VAL A 196 -9.99 20.78 -5.89
CA VAL A 196 -10.20 19.97 -4.67
C VAL A 196 -9.04 19.02 -4.38
N LYS A 197 -8.48 18.38 -5.42
CA LYS A 197 -7.32 17.47 -5.29
C LYS A 197 -6.07 18.14 -4.76
N GLN A 198 -5.92 19.44 -4.98
CA GLN A 198 -4.75 20.20 -4.53
C GLN A 198 -4.92 20.72 -3.10
N ILE A 199 -6.13 21.05 -2.67
CA ILE A 199 -6.41 21.55 -1.31
C ILE A 199 -6.72 20.44 -0.30
N TRP A 200 -6.75 19.17 -0.73
CA TRP A 200 -6.99 18.04 0.16
C TRP A 200 -5.76 17.76 1.04
N PRO A 201 -5.81 17.93 2.38
CA PRO A 201 -4.67 17.67 3.23
C PRO A 201 -4.18 16.20 3.15
N PRO A 202 -2.89 15.93 3.46
CA PRO A 202 -1.83 16.88 3.81
C PRO A 202 -1.35 17.68 2.61
N LEU A 203 -1.02 18.96 2.83
CA LEU A 203 -0.52 19.88 1.79
C LEU A 203 1.02 20.02 1.77
N ASP A 204 1.67 19.52 2.82
CA ASP A 204 3.13 19.42 2.94
C ASP A 204 3.47 18.46 4.10
N TRP A 205 4.74 18.18 4.33
CA TRP A 205 5.19 17.29 5.40
C TRP A 205 4.69 17.73 6.78
N ALA A 206 4.21 16.77 7.60
CA ALA A 206 3.65 17.01 8.93
C ALA A 206 2.53 18.09 8.94
N CYS A 207 1.75 18.18 7.85
CA CYS A 207 0.59 19.05 7.78
C CYS A 207 -0.50 18.61 8.78
N ARG A 208 -1.10 19.59 9.46
CA ARG A 208 -2.18 19.40 10.45
C ARG A 208 -3.40 20.25 10.09
N CYS A 209 -3.66 20.38 8.79
CA CYS A 209 -4.87 21.04 8.28
C CYS A 209 -5.95 19.98 8.07
N HIS A 210 -7.20 20.39 8.17
CA HIS A 210 -8.37 19.52 8.09
C HIS A 210 -9.45 20.16 7.22
N LEU A 211 -10.45 19.36 6.88
CA LEU A 211 -11.66 19.82 6.21
C LEU A 211 -12.85 19.56 7.14
N ILE A 212 -13.81 20.48 7.17
CA ILE A 212 -15.07 20.35 7.91
C ILE A 212 -16.24 20.67 6.99
N PRO A 213 -17.48 20.27 7.33
CA PRO A 213 -18.66 20.73 6.60
C PRO A 213 -18.72 22.27 6.58
N GLY A 214 -18.85 22.84 5.38
CA GLY A 214 -18.94 24.28 5.17
C GLY A 214 -20.39 24.76 5.06
N ILE A 215 -20.55 26.04 4.73
CA ILE A 215 -21.86 26.69 4.54
C ILE A 215 -21.90 27.27 3.12
N ASP A 216 -22.90 26.89 2.31
CA ASP A 216 -23.04 27.32 0.91
C ASP A 216 -22.91 28.83 0.69
N ALA A 217 -23.51 29.62 1.58
CA ALA A 217 -23.47 31.09 1.49
C ALA A 217 -22.06 31.69 1.65
N LYS A 218 -21.08 30.91 2.12
CA LYS A 218 -19.68 31.32 2.29
C LYS A 218 -18.77 30.84 1.16
N ILE A 219 -19.28 30.14 0.15
CA ILE A 219 -18.46 29.63 -0.95
C ILE A 219 -17.69 30.79 -1.61
N THR A 220 -16.37 30.64 -1.68
CA THR A 220 -15.50 31.51 -2.46
C THR A 220 -15.57 31.10 -3.92
N ASP A 221 -15.55 32.07 -4.85
CA ASP A 221 -15.56 31.77 -6.29
C ASP A 221 -14.34 30.92 -6.70
N ASP A 222 -14.55 29.98 -7.63
CA ASP A 222 -13.53 29.00 -8.02
C ASP A 222 -12.23 29.64 -8.55
N ALA A 223 -12.33 30.79 -9.21
CA ALA A 223 -11.16 31.46 -9.77
C ALA A 223 -10.29 32.04 -8.66
N THR A 224 -10.89 32.66 -7.65
CA THR A 224 -10.19 33.18 -6.47
C THR A 224 -9.65 32.06 -5.61
N ALA A 225 -10.48 31.09 -5.24
CA ALA A 225 -10.05 29.95 -4.44
C ALA A 225 -8.92 29.17 -5.13
N GLY A 226 -9.05 28.89 -6.43
CA GLY A 226 -8.02 28.19 -7.20
C GLY A 226 -6.66 28.93 -7.24
N ARG A 227 -6.65 30.27 -7.23
CA ARG A 227 -5.41 31.05 -7.10
C ARG A 227 -4.80 30.89 -5.71
N MET A 228 -5.60 31.01 -4.65
CA MET A 228 -5.14 30.81 -3.27
C MET A 228 -4.53 29.42 -3.08
N VAL A 229 -5.22 28.37 -3.56
CA VAL A 229 -4.73 26.98 -3.50
C VAL A 229 -3.40 26.83 -4.23
N LYS A 230 -3.28 27.37 -5.45
CA LYS A 230 -2.05 27.29 -6.23
C LYS A 230 -0.86 27.97 -5.54
N ASP A 231 -1.10 29.10 -4.88
CA ASP A 231 -0.06 29.85 -4.19
C ASP A 231 0.36 29.17 -2.88
N ALA A 232 -0.57 28.49 -2.21
CA ALA A 232 -0.35 27.76 -0.97
C ALA A 232 0.31 26.38 -1.18
N VAL A 233 -0.14 25.61 -2.18
CA VAL A 233 0.25 24.21 -2.40
C VAL A 233 1.35 24.12 -3.45
N ARG A 234 2.57 24.46 -3.03
CA ARG A 234 3.74 24.52 -3.92
C ARG A 234 4.45 23.19 -4.10
N ASN A 235 4.34 22.29 -3.11
CA ASN A 235 5.05 21.03 -3.13
C ASN A 235 4.32 20.02 -4.02
N PRO A 236 4.90 19.56 -5.15
CA PRO A 236 4.23 18.64 -6.07
C PRO A 236 3.95 17.26 -5.46
N LEU A 237 4.65 16.88 -4.39
CA LEU A 237 4.44 15.60 -3.70
C LEU A 237 3.06 15.49 -3.03
N PHE A 238 2.40 16.62 -2.78
CA PHE A 238 1.15 16.74 -2.02
C PHE A 238 -0.05 17.15 -2.87
N LYS A 239 0.02 16.92 -4.19
CA LYS A 239 -1.09 17.21 -5.12
C LYS A 239 -2.03 16.01 -5.36
N GLN A 240 -1.77 14.90 -4.68
CA GLN A 240 -2.55 13.67 -4.83
C GLN A 240 -3.66 13.62 -3.78
N HIS A 241 -4.81 13.08 -4.17
CA HIS A 241 -5.97 13.02 -3.30
C HIS A 241 -6.15 11.60 -2.73
N ALA A 242 -5.98 11.44 -1.41
CA ALA A 242 -6.02 10.13 -0.76
C ALA A 242 -7.35 9.36 -0.95
N GLY A 243 -8.50 10.05 -0.95
CA GLY A 243 -9.82 9.43 -1.25
C GLY A 243 -10.03 9.10 -2.74
N ILE A 244 -9.93 10.10 -3.63
CA ILE A 244 -10.20 9.96 -5.08
C ILE A 244 -9.12 9.12 -5.79
N ASP A 245 -7.86 9.47 -5.62
CA ASP A 245 -6.75 8.81 -6.33
C ASP A 245 -6.33 7.51 -5.63
N LYS A 246 -6.76 7.31 -4.37
CA LYS A 246 -6.39 6.16 -3.53
C LYS A 246 -4.86 6.03 -3.41
N VAL A 247 -4.19 7.18 -3.23
CA VAL A 247 -2.74 7.29 -3.10
C VAL A 247 -2.41 8.15 -1.87
N VAL A 248 -1.56 7.61 -1.00
CA VAL A 248 -1.05 8.27 0.22
C VAL A 248 0.22 9.04 -0.09
N VAL A 249 1.09 8.49 -0.95
CA VAL A 249 2.36 9.09 -1.34
C VAL A 249 2.54 9.08 -2.85
N SER A 250 2.91 10.23 -3.39
CA SER A 250 3.12 10.41 -4.82
C SER A 250 4.23 9.51 -5.37
N ASN A 251 4.00 8.95 -6.57
CA ASN A 251 5.03 8.24 -7.34
C ASN A 251 6.17 9.18 -7.81
N ASP A 252 6.00 10.49 -7.71
CA ASP A 252 7.05 11.49 -7.95
C ASP A 252 8.00 11.64 -6.75
N HIS A 253 7.75 10.92 -5.64
CA HIS A 253 8.64 10.94 -4.49
C HIS A 253 10.07 10.53 -4.88
N PRO A 254 11.13 11.24 -4.45
CA PRO A 254 12.48 11.00 -4.95
C PRO A 254 13.03 9.58 -4.72
N TYR A 255 12.48 8.82 -3.77
CA TYR A 255 12.81 7.39 -3.61
C TYR A 255 12.51 6.55 -4.86
N PHE A 256 11.46 6.90 -5.62
CA PHE A 256 11.09 6.17 -6.84
C PHE A 256 11.99 6.47 -8.04
N ASN A 257 12.89 7.47 -7.95
CA ASN A 257 13.79 7.83 -9.04
C ASN A 257 14.86 6.77 -9.26
N ALA A 258 15.40 6.19 -8.18
CA ALA A 258 16.42 5.17 -8.25
C ALA A 258 15.85 3.75 -8.21
N ALA A 259 14.66 3.57 -7.63
CA ALA A 259 14.04 2.25 -7.49
C ALA A 259 13.80 1.59 -8.86
N PRO A 260 13.97 0.25 -8.96
CA PRO A 260 13.62 -0.49 -10.16
C PRO A 260 12.13 -0.28 -10.50
N LYS A 261 11.83 -0.02 -11.78
CA LYS A 261 10.45 0.23 -12.23
C LYS A 261 9.56 -1.00 -12.20
N GLU A 262 10.16 -2.18 -12.39
CA GLU A 262 9.47 -3.47 -12.35
C GLU A 262 10.11 -4.34 -11.27
N LEU A 263 9.31 -4.72 -10.28
CA LEU A 263 9.74 -5.54 -9.16
C LEU A 263 9.29 -6.98 -9.38
N THR A 264 10.22 -7.94 -9.29
CA THR A 264 9.90 -9.37 -9.37
C THR A 264 10.45 -10.13 -8.17
N ALA A 265 9.81 -11.26 -7.86
CA ALA A 265 10.17 -12.11 -6.73
C ALA A 265 11.65 -12.49 -6.70
N THR A 266 12.19 -12.98 -7.81
CA THR A 266 13.57 -13.51 -7.86
C THR A 266 14.63 -12.41 -7.95
N LYS A 267 14.39 -11.37 -8.76
CA LYS A 267 15.39 -10.35 -9.04
C LYS A 267 15.49 -9.32 -7.91
N ASN A 268 14.35 -8.81 -7.48
CA ASN A 268 14.29 -7.67 -6.57
C ASN A 268 14.12 -8.11 -5.13
N TYR A 269 13.22 -9.06 -4.87
CA TYR A 269 12.94 -9.55 -3.51
C TYR A 269 13.81 -10.74 -3.08
N GLY A 270 14.65 -11.28 -3.97
CA GLY A 270 15.56 -12.39 -3.67
C GLY A 270 14.85 -13.71 -3.34
N LEU A 271 13.57 -13.85 -3.70
CA LEU A 271 12.79 -15.05 -3.44
C LEU A 271 13.19 -16.19 -4.40
N PRO A 272 13.14 -17.45 -3.95
CA PRO A 272 13.42 -18.58 -4.81
C PRO A 272 12.42 -18.70 -5.97
N SER A 273 12.85 -19.23 -7.12
CA SER A 273 11.94 -19.61 -8.20
C SER A 273 10.99 -20.71 -7.73
N VAL A 274 9.84 -20.87 -8.39
CA VAL A 274 8.89 -21.95 -8.06
C VAL A 274 9.59 -23.30 -8.12
N LYS A 275 10.31 -23.59 -9.21
CA LYS A 275 11.11 -24.81 -9.34
C LYS A 275 12.12 -25.02 -8.20
N HIS A 276 12.82 -23.97 -7.78
CA HIS A 276 13.74 -24.11 -6.65
C HIS A 276 13.00 -24.44 -5.35
N GLN A 277 11.82 -23.86 -5.12
CA GLN A 277 11.02 -24.18 -3.94
C GLN A 277 10.60 -25.65 -3.89
N TYR A 278 10.10 -26.23 -5.00
CA TYR A 278 9.75 -27.65 -5.06
C TYR A 278 10.97 -28.58 -4.94
N ASN A 279 12.17 -28.10 -5.30
CA ASN A 279 13.40 -28.88 -5.13
C ASN A 279 13.95 -28.87 -3.70
N GLN A 280 13.55 -27.91 -2.86
CA GLN A 280 14.11 -27.73 -1.51
C GLN A 280 13.11 -28.03 -0.40
N ASN A 281 11.82 -27.92 -0.70
CA ASN A 281 10.75 -27.99 0.28
C ASN A 281 9.76 -29.10 -0.07
N SER A 282 9.05 -29.58 0.95
CA SER A 282 7.85 -30.41 0.77
C SER A 282 6.62 -29.59 1.12
N PHE A 283 5.60 -29.69 0.28
CA PHE A 283 4.35 -28.94 0.43
C PHE A 283 3.19 -29.86 0.81
N PRO A 284 2.15 -29.33 1.49
CA PRO A 284 0.99 -30.12 1.86
C PRO A 284 0.19 -30.58 0.63
N ALA A 285 -0.55 -31.67 0.79
CA ALA A 285 -1.57 -32.04 -0.17
C ALA A 285 -2.69 -30.99 -0.18
N ARG A 286 -3.21 -30.68 -1.36
CA ARG A 286 -4.43 -29.87 -1.50
C ARG A 286 -5.67 -30.71 -1.21
N ILE A 287 -6.76 -30.03 -0.83
CA ILE A 287 -8.07 -30.68 -0.72
C ILE A 287 -8.70 -30.71 -2.12
N GLU A 288 -9.08 -31.89 -2.59
CA GLU A 288 -9.79 -32.07 -3.85
C GLU A 288 -11.23 -32.53 -3.62
N MET A 289 -12.15 -31.94 -4.38
CA MET A 289 -13.56 -32.30 -4.42
C MET A 289 -13.78 -33.32 -5.53
N ALA A 290 -14.62 -34.31 -5.26
CA ALA A 290 -14.92 -35.40 -6.19
C ALA A 290 -15.94 -35.01 -7.28
N SER A 291 -16.68 -33.90 -7.11
CA SER A 291 -17.71 -33.49 -8.08
C SER A 291 -18.11 -32.02 -8.00
N GLU A 292 -18.72 -31.49 -9.08
CA GLU A 292 -19.34 -30.16 -9.05
C GLU A 292 -20.45 -30.04 -8.00
N GLN A 293 -21.16 -31.14 -7.69
CA GLN A 293 -22.19 -31.15 -6.64
C GLN A 293 -21.57 -30.93 -5.26
N GLU A 294 -20.41 -31.53 -5.00
CA GLU A 294 -19.64 -31.30 -3.78
C GLU A 294 -19.15 -29.87 -3.69
N TYR A 295 -18.64 -29.30 -4.79
CA TYR A 295 -18.31 -27.88 -4.87
C TYR A 295 -19.49 -26.96 -4.51
N ARG A 296 -20.66 -27.22 -5.10
CA ARG A 296 -21.87 -26.42 -4.83
C ARG A 296 -22.38 -26.60 -3.40
N ALA A 297 -22.20 -27.77 -2.79
CA ALA A 297 -22.51 -28.00 -1.38
C ALA A 297 -21.54 -27.24 -0.47
N TRP A 298 -20.24 -27.39 -0.70
CA TRP A 298 -19.20 -26.65 0.03
C TRP A 298 -19.40 -25.14 -0.04
N TRP A 299 -19.76 -24.60 -1.21
CA TRP A 299 -20.03 -23.18 -1.37
C TRP A 299 -21.13 -22.70 -0.43
N LYS A 300 -22.24 -23.45 -0.32
CA LYS A 300 -23.34 -23.11 0.59
C LYS A 300 -22.89 -23.07 2.04
N ASP A 301 -21.96 -23.94 2.43
CA ASP A 301 -21.39 -23.95 3.78
C ASP A 301 -20.47 -22.74 4.06
N GLN A 302 -19.94 -22.09 3.01
CA GLN A 302 -19.14 -20.87 3.17
C GLN A 302 -19.97 -19.58 3.28
N VAL A 303 -21.22 -19.59 2.79
CA VAL A 303 -22.08 -18.39 2.73
C VAL A 303 -22.19 -17.76 4.12
N ASN A 304 -21.73 -16.51 4.22
CA ASN A 304 -21.66 -15.77 5.48
C ASN A 304 -22.15 -14.32 5.36
N ILE A 305 -22.76 -13.97 4.23
CA ILE A 305 -23.45 -12.70 4.02
C ILE A 305 -24.95 -12.96 4.02
N GLU A 306 -25.66 -12.37 4.98
CA GLU A 306 -27.12 -12.53 5.11
C GLU A 306 -27.85 -12.19 3.80
N ARG A 307 -28.89 -12.98 3.49
CA ARG A 307 -29.76 -12.79 2.32
C ARG A 307 -29.02 -12.79 0.97
N SER A 308 -27.88 -13.48 0.89
CA SER A 308 -27.11 -13.66 -0.35
C SER A 308 -26.63 -15.11 -0.51
N ASP A 309 -26.03 -15.40 -1.67
CA ASP A 309 -25.28 -16.63 -1.96
C ASP A 309 -23.77 -16.34 -2.05
N ASN A 310 -23.32 -15.28 -1.37
CA ASN A 310 -21.95 -14.81 -1.37
C ASN A 310 -21.26 -15.15 -0.04
N PHE A 311 -19.94 -15.18 -0.05
CA PHE A 311 -19.17 -15.19 1.18
C PHE A 311 -18.01 -14.22 1.13
N VAL A 312 -17.55 -13.83 2.31
CA VAL A 312 -16.40 -12.96 2.50
C VAL A 312 -15.34 -13.69 3.29
N LEU A 313 -14.09 -13.57 2.85
CA LEU A 313 -12.91 -13.99 3.60
C LEU A 313 -12.05 -12.78 3.93
N LYS A 314 -11.53 -12.73 5.15
CA LYS A 314 -10.54 -11.72 5.55
C LYS A 314 -9.14 -12.24 5.27
N ASP A 315 -8.37 -11.50 4.51
CA ASP A 315 -6.99 -11.87 4.22
C ASP A 315 -6.03 -11.58 5.39
N LYS A 316 -4.79 -12.05 5.24
CA LYS A 316 -3.71 -11.89 6.22
C LYS A 316 -3.39 -10.44 6.57
N THR A 317 -3.70 -9.50 5.67
CA THR A 317 -3.43 -8.06 5.79
C THR A 317 -4.62 -7.28 6.36
N GLY A 318 -5.73 -7.96 6.65
CA GLY A 318 -6.94 -7.36 7.21
C GLY A 318 -7.93 -6.83 6.16
N VAL A 319 -7.74 -7.15 4.88
CA VAL A 319 -8.67 -6.78 3.80
C VAL A 319 -9.68 -7.91 3.60
N HIS A 320 -10.96 -7.56 3.59
CA HIS A 320 -12.05 -8.48 3.27
C HIS A 320 -12.23 -8.61 1.76
N ILE A 321 -12.41 -9.85 1.30
CA ILE A 321 -12.48 -10.27 -0.10
C ILE A 321 -13.85 -10.89 -0.34
N LEU A 322 -14.59 -10.36 -1.30
CA LEU A 322 -15.87 -10.89 -1.73
C LEU A 322 -15.68 -12.05 -2.71
N PHE A 323 -16.37 -13.16 -2.46
CA PHE A 323 -16.58 -14.25 -3.40
C PHE A 323 -18.02 -14.20 -3.87
N ASP A 324 -18.21 -13.74 -5.11
CA ASP A 324 -19.52 -13.42 -5.66
C ASP A 324 -20.16 -14.61 -6.40
N SER A 325 -21.48 -14.68 -6.26
CA SER A 325 -22.40 -15.57 -6.95
C SER A 325 -23.39 -14.73 -7.76
N PRO A 326 -23.97 -15.24 -8.87
CA PRO A 326 -25.03 -14.53 -9.57
C PRO A 326 -26.20 -14.22 -8.64
N GLU A 327 -26.53 -12.93 -8.51
CA GLU A 327 -27.82 -12.53 -7.93
C GLU A 327 -28.97 -12.89 -8.90
N THR A 328 -30.19 -12.98 -8.37
CA THR A 328 -31.44 -13.39 -9.04
C THR A 328 -31.54 -12.96 -10.53
N PRO A 329 -32.14 -13.78 -11.42
CA PRO A 329 -32.22 -13.47 -12.86
C PRO A 329 -32.81 -12.08 -13.14
N GLY A 330 -32.10 -11.26 -13.92
CA GLY A 330 -32.53 -9.89 -14.27
C GLY A 330 -31.38 -8.88 -14.44
N ASN A 331 -30.16 -9.24 -14.02
CA ASN A 331 -28.98 -8.40 -14.22
C ASN A 331 -28.32 -8.73 -15.58
N ASN A 332 -27.96 -7.71 -16.37
CA ASN A 332 -27.40 -7.88 -17.73
C ASN A 332 -25.96 -8.44 -17.76
N LYS A 333 -25.38 -8.78 -16.61
CA LYS A 333 -24.03 -9.32 -16.48
C LYS A 333 -24.02 -10.82 -16.80
N ALA A 334 -23.07 -11.28 -17.60
CA ALA A 334 -22.94 -12.70 -17.91
C ALA A 334 -22.72 -13.52 -16.63
N ILE A 335 -23.50 -14.59 -16.42
CA ILE A 335 -23.43 -15.47 -15.24
C ILE A 335 -21.98 -15.95 -14.97
N THR A 336 -21.20 -16.20 -16.01
CA THR A 336 -19.79 -16.66 -15.90
C THR A 336 -18.78 -15.59 -15.43
N SER A 337 -19.24 -14.39 -15.09
CA SER A 337 -18.41 -13.29 -14.57
C SER A 337 -18.38 -13.20 -13.04
N TYR A 338 -19.26 -13.96 -12.39
CA TYR A 338 -19.26 -14.18 -10.95
C TYR A 338 -18.32 -15.33 -10.61
N PHE A 339 -17.53 -15.19 -9.56
CA PHE A 339 -16.50 -16.15 -9.19
C PHE A 339 -17.05 -17.58 -9.11
N LYS A 340 -18.21 -17.76 -8.46
CA LYS A 340 -18.87 -19.05 -8.28
C LYS A 340 -19.02 -19.84 -9.59
N GLU A 341 -19.53 -19.18 -10.62
CA GLU A 341 -19.79 -19.83 -11.91
C GLU A 341 -18.58 -19.72 -12.86
N HIS A 342 -17.69 -18.75 -12.64
CA HIS A 342 -16.47 -18.58 -13.43
C HIS A 342 -15.54 -19.80 -13.32
N ILE A 343 -15.37 -20.35 -12.11
CA ILE A 343 -14.46 -21.49 -11.89
C ILE A 343 -15.02 -22.82 -12.44
N LEU A 344 -16.29 -22.85 -12.83
CA LEU A 344 -16.93 -23.99 -13.50
C LEU A 344 -16.87 -23.89 -15.03
N LYS A 345 -16.53 -22.72 -15.59
CA LYS A 345 -16.69 -22.44 -17.02
C LYS A 345 -15.80 -23.29 -17.93
N ASN A 346 -14.56 -23.54 -17.52
CA ASN A 346 -13.59 -24.28 -18.33
C ASN A 346 -13.42 -25.70 -17.80
N SER A 347 -14.15 -26.65 -18.40
CA SER A 347 -14.12 -28.07 -18.01
C SER A 347 -12.72 -28.69 -18.11
N ASN A 348 -11.82 -28.14 -18.93
CA ASN A 348 -10.46 -28.68 -19.08
C ASN A 348 -9.51 -28.27 -17.96
N GLU A 349 -9.89 -27.28 -17.13
CA GLU A 349 -9.04 -26.80 -16.03
C GLU A 349 -9.56 -27.23 -14.65
N GLU A 350 -10.79 -27.75 -14.57
CA GLU A 350 -11.44 -28.31 -13.37
C GLU A 350 -11.19 -27.49 -12.10
N ARG A 351 -11.22 -26.14 -12.20
CA ARG A 351 -10.81 -25.24 -11.11
C ARG A 351 -11.66 -25.41 -9.83
N TRP A 352 -12.89 -25.87 -9.99
CA TRP A 352 -13.79 -26.22 -8.90
C TRP A 352 -13.22 -27.34 -8.01
N MET A 353 -12.41 -28.26 -8.56
CA MET A 353 -11.88 -29.43 -7.87
C MET A 353 -11.08 -29.03 -6.62
N TYR A 354 -10.33 -27.93 -6.68
CA TYR A 354 -9.51 -27.45 -5.56
C TYR A 354 -10.09 -26.19 -4.89
N ALA A 355 -11.38 -25.89 -5.09
CA ALA A 355 -12.04 -24.73 -4.47
C ALA A 355 -12.07 -24.77 -2.94
N ALA A 356 -12.04 -25.96 -2.32
CA ALA A 356 -12.00 -26.14 -0.87
C ALA A 356 -10.81 -25.41 -0.20
N ASN A 357 -9.75 -25.15 -0.98
CA ASN A 357 -8.53 -24.52 -0.51
C ASN A 357 -8.63 -22.98 -0.42
N LEU A 358 -9.71 -22.35 -0.93
CA LEU A 358 -9.85 -20.90 -0.99
C LEU A 358 -9.66 -20.21 0.37
N THR A 359 -10.26 -20.76 1.42
CA THR A 359 -10.14 -20.22 2.78
C THR A 359 -8.70 -20.17 3.24
N GLU A 360 -7.93 -21.23 2.99
CA GLU A 360 -6.52 -21.27 3.38
C GLU A 360 -5.66 -20.34 2.51
N ILE A 361 -5.89 -20.30 1.19
CA ILE A 361 -5.16 -19.43 0.26
C ILE A 361 -5.33 -17.95 0.63
N ILE A 362 -6.54 -17.52 1.00
CA ILE A 362 -6.79 -16.11 1.36
C ILE A 362 -6.28 -15.77 2.76
N THR A 363 -6.53 -16.63 3.75
CA THR A 363 -6.21 -16.32 5.16
C THR A 363 -4.76 -16.61 5.54
N LYS A 364 -4.12 -17.56 4.83
CA LYS A 364 -2.75 -18.04 5.04
C LYS A 364 -2.06 -18.34 3.71
N PRO A 365 -1.93 -17.34 2.80
CA PRO A 365 -1.14 -17.50 1.58
C PRO A 365 0.33 -17.72 1.94
N ASP A 366 1.09 -18.31 1.03
CA ASP A 366 2.56 -18.31 1.11
C ASP A 366 3.14 -17.01 0.56
N GLU A 367 2.50 -16.43 -0.46
CA GLU A 367 2.87 -15.13 -0.98
C GLU A 367 1.61 -14.30 -1.29
N LEU A 368 1.65 -13.01 -0.95
CA LEU A 368 0.64 -12.04 -1.34
C LEU A 368 1.29 -10.89 -2.07
N TRP A 369 0.92 -10.74 -3.33
CA TRP A 369 1.36 -9.66 -4.20
C TRP A 369 0.22 -8.69 -4.48
N SER A 370 0.57 -7.44 -4.74
CA SER A 370 -0.35 -6.45 -5.29
C SER A 370 0.29 -5.76 -6.49
N VAL A 371 -0.51 -5.48 -7.51
CA VAL A 371 -0.06 -4.79 -8.71
C VAL A 371 -1.08 -3.71 -9.08
N ARG A 372 -0.59 -2.51 -9.38
CA ARG A 372 -1.43 -1.44 -9.94
C ARG A 372 -1.49 -1.60 -11.46
N ARG A 373 -2.70 -1.67 -12.01
CA ARG A 373 -2.99 -1.82 -13.45
C ARG A 373 -3.44 -0.49 -14.06
N SER A 374 -3.60 -0.50 -15.39
CA SER A 374 -4.18 0.63 -16.13
C SER A 374 -5.55 1.04 -15.56
N GLY A 375 -5.84 2.34 -15.56
CA GLY A 375 -7.06 2.89 -14.97
C GLY A 375 -7.05 2.98 -13.45
N ASN A 376 -5.87 2.94 -12.83
CA ASN A 376 -5.68 3.09 -11.38
C ASN A 376 -6.36 1.99 -10.54
N LYS A 377 -6.59 0.80 -11.12
CA LYS A 377 -7.13 -0.34 -10.39
C LYS A 377 -6.00 -1.20 -9.83
N ILE A 378 -6.19 -1.82 -8.67
CA ILE A 378 -5.26 -2.82 -8.15
C ILE A 378 -5.78 -4.24 -8.38
N ALA A 379 -4.83 -5.17 -8.54
CA ALA A 379 -5.07 -6.59 -8.44
C ALA A 379 -4.19 -7.18 -7.33
N ARG A 380 -4.72 -8.13 -6.58
CA ARG A 380 -3.99 -8.93 -5.60
C ARG A 380 -3.87 -10.37 -6.07
N HIS A 381 -2.70 -10.94 -5.87
CA HIS A 381 -2.39 -12.32 -6.21
C HIS A 381 -2.03 -13.07 -4.93
N TYR A 382 -2.92 -13.96 -4.49
CA TYR A 382 -2.71 -14.84 -3.35
C TYR A 382 -2.16 -16.16 -3.88
N ILE A 383 -0.96 -16.54 -3.47
CA ILE A 383 -0.30 -17.76 -3.93
C ILE A 383 -0.08 -18.66 -2.73
N LYS A 384 -0.43 -19.93 -2.88
CA LYS A 384 -0.15 -20.97 -1.88
C LYS A 384 0.41 -22.20 -2.57
N TYR A 385 1.45 -22.79 -1.99
CA TYR A 385 2.13 -23.95 -2.53
C TYR A 385 1.52 -25.24 -1.99
N TYR A 386 1.27 -26.18 -2.91
CA TYR A 386 0.83 -27.53 -2.63
C TYR A 386 1.83 -28.53 -3.22
N ASN A 387 1.74 -29.80 -2.86
CA ASN A 387 2.62 -30.85 -3.38
C ASN A 387 2.65 -30.94 -4.92
N ASP A 388 1.52 -30.66 -5.58
CA ASP A 388 1.38 -30.81 -7.04
C ASP A 388 1.76 -29.51 -7.78
N ALA A 389 1.09 -28.41 -7.45
CA ALA A 389 1.31 -27.10 -8.07
C ALA A 389 0.88 -25.96 -7.13
N PRO A 390 1.48 -24.75 -7.24
CA PRO A 390 0.99 -23.59 -6.52
C PRO A 390 -0.39 -23.20 -7.06
N ILE A 391 -1.30 -22.78 -6.18
CA ILE A 391 -2.60 -22.24 -6.58
C ILE A 391 -2.57 -20.73 -6.41
N LEU A 392 -3.03 -20.02 -7.43
CA LEU A 392 -3.25 -18.58 -7.42
C LEU A 392 -4.75 -18.28 -7.26
N VAL A 393 -5.08 -17.34 -6.39
CA VAL A 393 -6.36 -16.64 -6.40
C VAL A 393 -6.13 -15.18 -6.77
N MET A 394 -6.82 -14.70 -7.79
CA MET A 394 -6.75 -13.31 -8.23
C MET A 394 -7.94 -12.53 -7.68
N VAL A 395 -7.66 -11.37 -7.09
CA VAL A 395 -8.67 -10.45 -6.56
C VAL A 395 -8.47 -9.09 -7.18
N GLU A 396 -9.56 -8.39 -7.52
CA GLU A 396 -9.52 -7.05 -8.11
C GLU A 396 -10.56 -6.14 -7.48
N ASP A 397 -10.33 -4.83 -7.54
CA ASP A 397 -11.33 -3.82 -7.22
C ASP A 397 -12.43 -3.80 -8.31
N LYS A 398 -13.60 -4.32 -7.95
CA LYS A 398 -14.85 -4.19 -8.71
C LYS A 398 -15.74 -3.16 -8.01
N GLU A 399 -15.85 -1.96 -8.60
CA GLU A 399 -16.78 -0.91 -8.16
C GLU A 399 -16.63 -0.53 -6.67
N GLY A 400 -15.40 -0.49 -6.17
CA GLY A 400 -15.12 -0.15 -4.78
C GLY A 400 -15.13 -1.36 -3.83
N VAL A 401 -15.22 -2.59 -4.34
CA VAL A 401 -15.20 -3.83 -3.56
C VAL A 401 -14.11 -4.77 -4.06
N MET A 402 -13.20 -5.16 -3.17
CA MET A 402 -12.19 -6.18 -3.45
C MET A 402 -12.87 -7.55 -3.65
N THR A 403 -12.91 -8.01 -4.88
CA THR A 403 -13.70 -9.19 -5.30
C THR A 403 -12.81 -10.21 -5.99
N ALA A 404 -12.92 -11.47 -5.60
CA ALA A 404 -12.24 -12.58 -6.26
C ALA A 404 -12.69 -12.70 -7.72
N GLN A 405 -11.73 -12.84 -8.63
CA GLN A 405 -11.98 -12.93 -10.07
C GLN A 405 -11.89 -14.36 -10.57
N THR A 406 -10.88 -15.07 -10.11
CA THR A 406 -10.58 -16.41 -10.58
C THR A 406 -9.59 -17.11 -9.66
N MET A 407 -9.45 -18.42 -9.84
CA MET A 407 -8.41 -19.23 -9.24
C MET A 407 -7.89 -20.24 -10.27
N TYR A 408 -6.61 -20.55 -10.24
CA TYR A 408 -6.03 -21.61 -11.07
C TYR A 408 -4.64 -22.05 -10.59
N GLU A 409 -4.22 -23.22 -11.05
CA GLU A 409 -2.85 -23.72 -10.87
C GLU A 409 -1.84 -22.85 -11.63
N LEU A 410 -0.77 -22.43 -10.94
CA LEU A 410 0.33 -21.69 -11.53
C LEU A 410 1.36 -22.62 -12.14
N THR A 411 1.54 -22.52 -13.45
CA THR A 411 2.70 -23.10 -14.13
C THR A 411 3.97 -22.31 -13.79
N GLU A 412 5.15 -22.93 -13.97
CA GLU A 412 6.43 -22.26 -13.75
C GLU A 412 6.58 -20.99 -14.60
N GLU A 413 6.15 -21.04 -15.86
CA GLU A 413 6.17 -19.91 -16.78
C GLU A 413 5.30 -18.75 -16.28
N ARG A 414 4.04 -19.06 -15.92
CA ARG A 414 3.09 -18.05 -15.45
C ARG A 414 3.42 -17.51 -14.07
N ALA A 415 4.11 -18.27 -13.22
CA ALA A 415 4.55 -17.77 -11.92
C ALA A 415 5.42 -16.50 -12.03
N THR A 416 6.16 -16.31 -13.12
CA THR A 416 6.91 -15.06 -13.35
C THR A 416 6.02 -13.84 -13.60
N GLU A 417 4.80 -14.06 -14.11
CA GLU A 417 3.81 -13.01 -14.37
C GLU A 417 3.09 -12.56 -13.10
N PHE A 418 2.89 -13.48 -12.14
CA PHE A 418 2.07 -13.22 -10.95
C PHE A 418 2.88 -12.94 -9.68
N ARG A 419 4.14 -13.40 -9.61
CA ARG A 419 5.09 -13.11 -8.52
C ARG A 419 5.90 -11.83 -8.80
N ARG A 420 5.17 -10.73 -9.01
CA ARG A 420 5.71 -9.40 -9.36
C ARG A 420 4.86 -8.28 -8.78
N GLY A 421 5.41 -7.07 -8.82
CA GLY A 421 4.83 -5.90 -8.18
C GLY A 421 5.21 -5.86 -6.70
N GLU A 422 4.24 -5.52 -5.87
CA GLU A 422 4.44 -5.08 -4.50
C GLU A 422 4.17 -6.25 -3.58
N LEU A 423 5.23 -6.75 -2.96
CA LEU A 423 5.13 -7.82 -1.97
C LEU A 423 4.46 -7.28 -0.69
N LEU A 424 3.28 -7.81 -0.36
CA LEU A 424 2.54 -7.44 0.85
C LEU A 424 2.76 -8.43 2.00
N TYR A 425 2.96 -9.71 1.68
CA TYR A 425 3.19 -10.76 2.67
C TYR A 425 3.94 -11.93 2.06
N ILE A 426 4.78 -12.57 2.88
CA ILE A 426 5.41 -13.85 2.60
C ILE A 426 5.40 -14.73 3.86
N ASN A 427 4.97 -15.98 3.72
CA ASN A 427 5.01 -16.98 4.77
C ASN A 427 6.44 -17.52 4.89
N ARG A 428 6.93 -17.65 6.13
CA ARG A 428 8.27 -18.17 6.41
C ARG A 428 8.22 -19.25 7.46
#